data_AF-A0A950FN79-F1
#
_entry.id   AF-A0A950FN79-F1
#
_cell.length_a   1.000
_cell.length_b   1.000
_cell.length_c   1.000
_cell.angle_alpha   90.00
_cell.angle_beta   90.00
_cell.angle_gamma   90.00
#
_symmetry.space_group_name_H-M   'P 1'
#
loop_
_entity.id
_entity.type
_entity.pdbx_description
1 polymer ?
#
loop_
_entity_poly.entity_id
_entity_poly.type
_entity_poly.pdbx_seq_one_letter_code
_entity_poly.pdbx_strand_id
1 'polypeptide(L)'
;MSGMLGQLSSVRERIYIEAPYVQAFGAFERRLGLAHGAAGGHCALTLVAPMGEGRAIVRDVTATTKRIPGTANFTSRYGITWDAGQTQRGLPTPGFDGTLTLRAGEDYGECVLELSGRYEPPAGIAGKFFDDVVGRRIAHATLGALLEGVGAELRAAHEQTEAAKHKA
;
A
#
# COMPACT_ATOMS: atom_id res chain seq x y z
N MET A 1 2.18 32.59 -19.93
CA MET A 1 2.98 31.37 -19.68
C MET A 1 2.15 30.45 -18.79
N SER A 2 1.32 29.58 -19.39
CA SER A 2 0.52 28.60 -18.65
C SER A 2 1.38 27.38 -18.31
N GLY A 3 1.60 27.15 -17.02
CA GLY A 3 2.18 25.91 -16.52
C GLY A 3 1.22 24.75 -16.74
N MET A 4 1.66 23.75 -17.51
CA MET A 4 1.00 22.44 -17.56
C MET A 4 1.16 21.79 -16.19
N LEU A 5 0.12 21.86 -15.36
CA LEU A 5 -0.06 20.97 -14.22
C LEU A 5 -0.26 19.57 -14.79
N GLY A 6 0.77 18.73 -14.73
CA GLY A 6 0.64 17.29 -14.99
C GLY A 6 -0.51 16.74 -14.15
N GLN A 7 -1.43 16.04 -14.80
CA GLN A 7 -2.68 15.59 -14.19
C GLN A 7 -2.35 14.51 -13.13
N LEU A 8 -2.36 14.91 -11.85
CA LEU A 8 -2.15 14.01 -10.71
C LEU A 8 -3.29 12.97 -10.71
N SER A 9 -2.96 11.71 -10.99
CA SER A 9 -3.93 10.62 -11.00
C SER A 9 -4.19 10.16 -9.56
N SER A 10 -5.42 10.33 -9.08
CA SER A 10 -5.88 9.80 -7.80
C SER A 10 -6.21 8.31 -7.92
N VAL A 11 -6.05 7.60 -6.82
CA VAL A 11 -6.34 6.17 -6.74
C VAL A 11 -6.98 5.82 -5.41
N ARG A 12 -7.84 4.80 -5.44
CA ARG A 12 -8.45 4.20 -4.25
C ARG A 12 -8.66 2.72 -4.52
N GLU A 13 -8.01 1.87 -3.73
CA GLU A 13 -8.12 0.42 -3.77
C GLU A 13 -8.47 -0.11 -2.39
N ARG A 14 -9.19 -1.24 -2.33
CA ARG A 14 -9.53 -1.89 -1.07
C ARG A 14 -9.62 -3.40 -1.21
N ILE A 15 -9.29 -4.09 -0.13
CA ILE A 15 -9.48 -5.53 0.02
C ILE A 15 -10.19 -5.84 1.33
N TYR A 16 -10.82 -7.01 1.38
CA TYR A 16 -11.42 -7.59 2.57
C TYR A 16 -10.50 -8.68 3.09
N ILE A 17 -10.29 -8.70 4.39
CA ILE A 17 -9.40 -9.62 5.08
C ILE A 17 -10.24 -10.36 6.11
N GLU A 18 -10.24 -11.69 6.00
CA GLU A 18 -10.86 -12.62 6.95
C GLU A 18 -10.02 -12.69 8.22
N ALA A 19 -10.04 -11.60 8.98
CA ALA A 19 -9.43 -11.49 10.29
C ALA A 19 -10.12 -10.35 11.07
N PRO A 20 -10.42 -10.52 12.36
CA PRO A 20 -10.92 -9.43 13.19
C PRO A 20 -9.91 -8.27 13.27
N TYR A 21 -10.41 -7.03 13.20
CA TYR A 21 -9.57 -5.82 13.26
C TYR A 21 -8.54 -5.85 14.41
N VAL A 22 -8.96 -6.25 15.61
CA VAL A 22 -8.11 -6.25 16.81
C VAL A 22 -6.92 -7.22 16.69
N GLN A 23 -7.06 -8.29 15.90
CA GLN A 23 -5.99 -9.24 15.63
C GLN A 23 -5.10 -8.76 14.49
N ALA A 24 -5.70 -8.20 13.43
CA ALA A 24 -4.98 -7.68 12.27
C ALA A 24 -4.14 -6.43 12.60
N PHE A 25 -4.64 -5.55 13.47
CA PHE A 25 -4.02 -4.26 13.79
C PHE A 25 -2.54 -4.37 14.20
N GLY A 26 -2.23 -5.25 15.14
CA GLY A 26 -0.86 -5.39 15.64
C GLY A 26 0.12 -5.93 14.58
N ALA A 27 -0.35 -6.86 13.74
CA ALA A 27 0.44 -7.35 12.61
C ALA A 27 0.64 -6.27 11.54
N PHE A 28 -0.39 -5.45 11.31
CA PHE A 28 -0.34 -4.36 10.36
C PHE A 28 0.67 -3.28 10.77
N GLU A 29 0.67 -2.85 12.04
CA GLU A 29 1.66 -1.86 12.52
C GLU A 29 3.10 -2.37 12.42
N ARG A 30 3.33 -3.65 12.75
CA ARG A 30 4.64 -4.28 12.54
C ARG A 30 5.06 -4.25 11.08
N ARG A 31 4.12 -4.56 10.16
CA ARG A 31 4.39 -4.54 8.72
C ARG A 31 4.72 -3.14 8.19
N LEU A 32 4.16 -2.10 8.81
CA LEU A 32 4.48 -0.70 8.51
C LEU A 32 5.78 -0.22 9.17
N GLY A 33 6.46 -1.06 9.95
CA GLY A 33 7.67 -0.68 10.69
C GLY A 33 7.37 0.27 11.86
N LEU A 34 6.13 0.33 12.32
CA LEU A 34 5.73 1.17 13.44
C LEU A 34 5.95 0.43 14.75
N ALA A 35 7.08 0.74 15.41
CA ALA A 35 7.32 0.29 16.77
C ALA A 35 6.30 0.89 17.75
N HIS A 36 6.11 0.24 18.89
CA HIS A 36 5.19 0.72 19.92
C HIS A 36 5.56 2.15 20.35
N GLY A 37 4.62 3.09 20.22
CA GLY A 37 4.82 4.51 20.54
C GLY A 37 5.53 5.35 19.47
N ALA A 38 6.01 4.73 18.37
CA ALA A 38 6.63 5.48 17.28
C ALA A 38 5.59 6.24 16.45
N ALA A 39 5.89 7.50 16.11
CA ALA A 39 5.03 8.31 15.25
C ALA A 39 5.15 7.94 13.76
N GLY A 40 6.25 7.30 13.37
CA GLY A 40 6.54 6.90 12.00
C GLY A 40 7.51 5.73 11.93
N GLY A 41 7.62 5.15 10.74
CA GLY A 41 8.42 3.96 10.47
C GLY A 41 8.78 3.87 8.99
N HIS A 42 9.46 2.79 8.65
CA HIS A 42 9.77 2.45 7.27
C HIS A 42 9.43 0.99 7.02
N CYS A 43 8.94 0.68 5.82
CA CYS A 43 8.71 -0.69 5.41
C CYS A 43 9.19 -0.93 3.98
N ALA A 44 9.73 -2.13 3.75
CA ALA A 44 10.07 -2.58 2.41
C ALA A 44 8.81 -3.05 1.69
N LEU A 45 8.65 -2.67 0.43
CA LEU A 45 7.56 -3.08 -0.43
C LEU A 45 8.13 -3.55 -1.76
N THR A 46 7.61 -4.66 -2.27
CA THR A 46 7.86 -5.09 -3.65
C THR A 46 6.67 -4.69 -4.50
N LEU A 47 6.87 -3.68 -5.33
CA LEU A 47 5.88 -3.18 -6.28
C LEU A 47 5.89 -4.08 -7.52
N VAL A 48 4.74 -4.63 -7.88
CA VAL A 48 4.59 -5.51 -9.05
C VAL A 48 3.51 -4.98 -9.98
N ALA A 49 3.87 -4.75 -11.24
CA ALA A 49 2.93 -4.31 -12.28
C ALA A 49 3.02 -5.19 -13.53
N PRO A 50 1.94 -5.92 -13.91
CA PRO A 50 1.93 -6.77 -15.09
C PRO A 50 1.86 -5.92 -16.36
N MET A 51 2.73 -6.24 -17.31
CA MET A 51 2.88 -5.53 -18.59
C MET A 51 2.30 -6.29 -19.80
N GLY A 52 1.70 -7.47 -19.57
CA GLY A 52 1.26 -8.39 -20.62
C GLY A 52 2.31 -9.46 -20.95
N GLU A 53 1.92 -10.52 -21.65
CA GLU A 53 2.81 -11.60 -22.12
C GLU A 53 3.68 -12.23 -21.01
N GLY A 54 3.14 -12.36 -19.79
CA GLY A 54 3.88 -12.92 -18.65
C GLY A 54 5.01 -12.01 -18.11
N ARG A 55 5.12 -10.76 -18.59
CA ARG A 55 6.09 -9.79 -18.11
C ARG A 55 5.52 -8.96 -16.96
N ALA A 56 6.37 -8.66 -15.98
CA ALA A 56 6.07 -7.73 -14.89
C ALA A 56 7.20 -6.72 -14.70
N ILE A 57 6.83 -5.49 -14.37
CA ILE A 57 7.71 -4.52 -13.73
C ILE A 57 7.75 -4.88 -12.25
N VAL A 58 8.95 -5.07 -11.72
CA VAL A 58 9.18 -5.30 -10.29
C VAL A 58 10.12 -4.22 -9.79
N ARG A 59 9.76 -3.59 -8.68
CA ARG A 59 10.61 -2.62 -7.98
C ARG A 59 10.47 -2.79 -6.48
N ASP A 60 11.59 -2.96 -5.80
CA ASP A 60 11.63 -2.84 -4.35
C ASP A 60 11.75 -1.36 -3.97
N VAL A 61 10.92 -0.93 -3.02
CA VAL A 61 10.95 0.42 -2.45
C VAL A 61 10.95 0.36 -0.94
N THR A 62 11.58 1.36 -0.33
CA THR A 62 11.41 1.65 1.10
C THR A 62 10.35 2.74 1.21
N ALA A 63 9.18 2.39 1.72
CA ALA A 63 8.14 3.36 2.01
C ALA A 63 8.33 3.94 3.40
N THR A 64 8.08 5.24 3.53
CA THR A 64 7.95 5.93 4.81
C THR A 64 6.50 5.85 5.26
N THR A 65 6.28 5.51 6.52
CA THR A 65 4.95 5.38 7.11
C THR A 65 4.82 6.32 8.29
N LYS A 66 3.63 6.88 8.50
CA LYS A 66 3.35 7.78 9.62
C LYS A 66 1.96 7.55 10.17
N ARG A 67 1.82 7.39 11.48
CA ARG A 67 0.49 7.28 12.10
C ARG A 67 -0.24 8.61 11.98
N ILE A 68 -1.52 8.56 11.60
CA ILE A 68 -2.42 9.71 11.57
C ILE A 68 -3.30 9.63 12.84
N PRO A 69 -3.14 10.53 13.82
CA PRO A 69 -3.92 10.52 15.06
C PRO A 69 -5.40 10.87 14.84
N GLY A 70 -6.23 10.59 15.85
CA GLY A 70 -7.62 11.06 15.91
C GLY A 70 -8.60 10.26 15.04
N THR A 71 -8.35 8.96 14.87
CA THR A 71 -9.25 8.08 14.12
C THR A 71 -10.41 7.58 14.97
N ALA A 72 -11.52 7.26 14.33
CA ALA A 72 -12.68 6.66 14.98
C ALA A 72 -12.35 5.27 15.55
N ASN A 73 -13.19 4.77 16.48
CA ASN A 73 -13.05 3.43 17.03
C ASN A 73 -12.96 2.39 15.90
N PHE A 74 -12.05 1.42 16.05
CA PHE A 74 -11.80 0.35 15.08
C PHE A 74 -11.46 0.83 13.67
N THR A 75 -10.87 2.01 13.56
CA THR A 75 -10.28 2.54 12.34
C THR A 75 -8.90 3.08 12.65
N SER A 76 -7.90 2.70 11.85
CA SER A 76 -6.53 3.21 11.94
C SER A 76 -6.09 3.73 10.60
N ARG A 77 -5.42 4.88 10.59
CA ARG A 77 -4.96 5.56 9.38
C ARG A 77 -3.48 5.85 9.46
N TYR A 78 -2.80 5.64 8.33
CA TYR A 78 -1.37 5.81 8.21
C TYR A 78 -1.05 6.52 6.90
N GLY A 79 -0.29 7.61 6.96
CA GLY A 79 0.35 8.16 5.79
C GLY A 79 1.38 7.16 5.27
N ILE A 80 1.45 6.99 3.96
CA ILE A 80 2.47 6.18 3.30
C ILE A 80 3.01 6.92 2.09
N THR A 81 4.33 6.98 1.98
CA THR A 81 5.01 7.66 0.87
C THR A 81 6.21 6.85 0.38
N TRP A 82 6.49 6.91 -0.92
CA TRP A 82 7.76 6.46 -1.50
C TRP A 82 8.11 7.28 -2.73
N ASP A 83 9.40 7.48 -2.96
CA ASP A 83 9.87 8.33 -4.03
C ASP A 83 9.79 7.65 -5.40
N ALA A 84 9.66 8.47 -6.44
CA ALA A 84 9.88 8.02 -7.81
C ALA A 84 11.32 7.49 -7.98
N GLY A 85 11.49 6.56 -8.92
CA GLY A 85 12.79 5.94 -9.14
C GLY A 85 12.80 5.04 -10.36
N GLN A 86 13.69 4.05 -10.35
CA GLN A 86 13.85 3.12 -11.47
C GLN A 86 13.90 1.67 -10.98
N THR A 87 13.51 0.73 -11.84
CA THR A 87 13.76 -0.71 -11.63
C THR A 87 15.25 -1.02 -11.81
N GLN A 88 15.66 -2.24 -11.44
CA GLN A 88 17.01 -2.75 -11.73
C GLN A 88 17.37 -2.72 -13.23
N ARG A 89 16.37 -2.72 -14.13
CA ARG A 89 16.56 -2.64 -15.58
C ARG A 89 16.50 -1.20 -16.12
N GLY A 90 16.53 -0.19 -15.24
CA GLY A 90 16.48 1.23 -15.62
C GLY A 90 15.09 1.74 -16.03
N LEU A 91 14.03 0.94 -15.88
CA LEU A 91 12.68 1.38 -16.22
C LEU A 91 12.17 2.38 -15.16
N PRO A 92 11.65 3.54 -15.56
CA PRO A 92 11.13 4.55 -14.64
C PRO A 92 9.86 4.07 -13.93
N THR A 93 9.70 4.46 -12.67
CA THR A 93 8.57 4.07 -11.82
C THR A 93 8.10 5.27 -11.00
N PRO A 94 6.79 5.41 -10.78
CA PRO A 94 6.24 6.59 -10.12
C PRO A 94 6.51 6.54 -8.61
N GLY A 95 6.53 7.72 -7.99
CA GLY A 95 6.41 7.87 -6.55
C GLY A 95 4.94 7.81 -6.12
N PHE A 96 4.69 7.75 -4.83
CA PHE A 96 3.35 7.72 -4.26
C PHE A 96 3.28 8.51 -2.97
N ASP A 97 2.16 9.20 -2.80
CA ASP A 97 1.76 9.82 -1.54
C ASP A 97 0.29 9.45 -1.27
N GLY A 98 0.03 8.82 -0.13
CA GLY A 98 -1.32 8.42 0.22
C GLY A 98 -1.52 8.05 1.67
N THR A 99 -2.68 7.44 1.90
CA THR A 99 -3.15 6.97 3.20
C THR A 99 -3.58 5.51 3.09
N LEU A 100 -3.03 4.68 3.97
CA LEU A 100 -3.56 3.37 4.31
C LEU A 100 -4.59 3.52 5.43
N THR A 101 -5.73 2.87 5.28
CA THR A 101 -6.80 2.79 6.28
C THR A 101 -7.12 1.33 6.55
N LEU A 102 -6.91 0.88 7.78
CA LEU A 102 -7.40 -0.40 8.27
C LEU A 102 -8.63 -0.12 9.13
N ARG A 103 -9.76 -0.77 8.85
CA ARG A 103 -10.98 -0.62 9.65
C ARG A 103 -11.68 -1.96 9.85
N ALA A 104 -12.50 -2.07 10.89
CA ALA A 104 -13.40 -3.21 11.01
C ALA A 104 -14.34 -3.28 9.80
N GLY A 105 -14.64 -4.51 9.36
CA GLY A 105 -15.69 -4.78 8.39
C GLY A 105 -17.08 -4.69 9.02
N GLU A 106 -18.10 -5.06 8.25
CA GLU A 106 -19.48 -5.06 8.75
C GLU A 106 -19.70 -6.19 9.75
N ASP A 107 -19.02 -7.32 9.53
CA ASP A 107 -19.00 -8.44 10.45
C ASP A 107 -17.73 -8.41 11.33
N TYR A 108 -17.86 -8.74 12.61
CA TYR A 108 -16.74 -8.75 13.58
C TYR A 108 -15.59 -9.71 13.23
N GLY A 109 -15.80 -10.59 12.23
CA GLY A 109 -14.81 -11.53 11.72
C GLY A 109 -13.91 -10.99 10.60
N GLU A 110 -14.20 -9.80 10.07
CA GLU A 110 -13.46 -9.22 8.96
C GLU A 110 -12.93 -7.80 9.25
N CYS A 111 -11.92 -7.43 8.49
CA CYS A 111 -11.45 -6.05 8.39
C CYS A 111 -11.23 -5.66 6.93
N VAL A 112 -11.33 -4.36 6.68
CA VAL A 112 -11.12 -3.76 5.36
C VAL A 112 -9.82 -2.99 5.40
N LEU A 113 -8.94 -3.29 4.45
CA LEU A 113 -7.73 -2.51 4.19
C LEU A 113 -7.93 -1.70 2.92
N GLU A 114 -7.84 -0.38 3.05
CA GLU A 114 -7.99 0.58 1.95
C GLU A 114 -6.71 1.39 1.77
N LEU A 115 -6.32 1.60 0.52
CA LEU A 115 -5.24 2.49 0.13
C LEU A 115 -5.79 3.58 -0.78
N SER A 116 -5.60 4.84 -0.41
CA SER A 116 -6.00 5.99 -1.22
C SER A 116 -4.84 6.96 -1.35
N GLY A 117 -4.68 7.61 -2.50
CA GLY A 117 -3.54 8.51 -2.68
C GLY A 117 -3.39 9.02 -4.09
N ARG A 118 -2.19 9.48 -4.40
CA ARG A 118 -1.81 10.01 -5.71
C ARG A 118 -0.43 9.51 -6.10
N TYR A 119 -0.26 9.35 -7.40
CA TYR A 119 1.04 9.05 -7.97
C TYR A 119 1.78 10.31 -8.36
N GLU A 120 3.08 10.31 -8.08
CA GLU A 120 4.00 11.29 -8.59
C GLU A 120 4.73 10.71 -9.82
N PRO A 121 4.67 11.39 -10.98
CA PRO A 121 5.41 10.96 -12.16
C PRO A 121 6.93 10.91 -11.91
N PRO A 122 7.67 10.03 -12.61
CA PRO A 122 9.13 10.00 -12.52
C PRO A 122 9.78 11.33 -12.93
N ALA A 123 10.72 11.82 -12.11
CA ALA A 123 11.50 13.02 -12.42
C ALA A 123 12.24 12.86 -13.78
N GLY A 124 12.11 13.85 -14.66
CA GLY A 124 12.74 13.85 -15.99
C GLY A 124 11.84 13.34 -17.13
N ILE A 125 10.71 12.71 -16.84
CA ILE A 125 9.71 12.33 -17.86
C ILE A 125 8.60 13.37 -17.85
N ALA A 126 8.82 14.47 -18.55
CA ALA A 126 7.76 15.43 -18.84
C ALA A 126 6.70 14.78 -19.75
N GLY A 127 5.67 14.19 -19.15
CA GLY A 127 4.28 14.24 -19.64
C GLY A 127 3.90 13.61 -20.98
N LYS A 128 4.71 12.78 -21.64
CA LYS A 128 4.30 12.10 -22.90
C LYS A 128 4.67 10.62 -23.08
N PHE A 129 5.62 10.07 -22.31
CA PHE A 129 6.04 8.66 -22.47
C PHE A 129 5.49 7.72 -21.41
N PHE A 130 5.21 8.25 -20.22
CA PHE A 130 4.44 7.53 -19.21
C PHE A 130 2.96 7.85 -19.48
N ASP A 131 2.41 7.28 -20.56
CA ASP A 131 1.00 7.48 -20.92
C ASP A 131 0.14 7.29 -19.67
N ASP A 132 -0.83 8.19 -19.45
CA ASP A 132 -1.77 8.15 -18.31
C ASP A 132 -2.49 6.79 -18.17
N VAL A 133 -2.47 5.96 -19.22
CA VAL A 133 -2.95 4.58 -19.22
C VAL A 133 -1.93 3.62 -18.61
N VAL A 134 -0.67 3.67 -19.06
CA VAL A 134 0.42 2.80 -18.55
C VAL A 134 0.70 3.14 -17.10
N GLY A 135 0.78 4.44 -16.78
CA GLY A 135 1.04 4.88 -15.43
C GLY A 135 -0.03 4.48 -14.44
N ARG A 136 -1.29 4.69 -14.81
CA ARG A 136 -2.45 4.24 -14.05
C ARG A 136 -2.50 2.71 -13.91
N ARG A 137 -2.17 1.95 -14.96
CA ARG A 137 -2.13 0.48 -14.87
C ARG A 137 -1.05 -0.02 -13.93
N ILE A 138 0.17 0.53 -14.02
CA ILE A 138 1.27 0.22 -13.11
C ILE A 138 0.88 0.57 -11.67
N ALA A 139 0.29 1.74 -11.50
CA ALA A 139 -0.26 2.22 -10.24
C ALA A 139 -1.27 1.24 -9.63
N HIS A 140 -2.38 0.95 -10.32
CA HIS A 140 -3.42 0.06 -9.79
C HIS A 140 -2.87 -1.33 -9.46
N ALA A 141 -2.05 -1.91 -10.35
CA ALA A 141 -1.47 -3.23 -10.11
C ALA A 141 -0.51 -3.26 -8.91
N THR A 142 0.29 -2.21 -8.76
CA THR A 142 1.21 -2.07 -7.63
C THR A 142 0.47 -2.01 -6.30
N LEU A 143 -0.66 -1.28 -6.24
CA LEU A 143 -1.46 -1.20 -5.00
C LEU A 143 -2.24 -2.46 -4.74
N GLY A 144 -2.77 -3.11 -5.79
CA GLY A 144 -3.39 -4.41 -5.66
C GLY A 144 -2.44 -5.42 -5.05
N ALA A 145 -1.24 -5.56 -5.62
CA ALA A 145 -0.20 -6.47 -5.11
C ALA A 145 0.24 -6.11 -3.68
N LEU A 146 0.35 -4.82 -3.35
CA LEU A 146 0.65 -4.36 -2.00
C LEU A 146 -0.45 -4.76 -1.01
N LEU A 147 -1.70 -4.48 -1.35
CA LEU A 147 -2.84 -4.81 -0.50
C LEU A 147 -2.96 -6.32 -0.32
N GLU A 148 -2.86 -7.10 -1.40
CA GLU A 148 -2.88 -8.57 -1.35
C GLU A 148 -1.76 -9.14 -0.49
N GLY A 149 -0.53 -8.65 -0.63
CA GLY A 149 0.61 -9.07 0.17
C GLY A 149 0.40 -8.78 1.66
N VAL A 150 -0.02 -7.56 1.99
CA VAL A 150 -0.37 -7.20 3.38
C VAL A 150 -1.53 -8.06 3.88
N GLY A 151 -2.58 -8.27 3.07
CA GLY A 151 -3.74 -9.08 3.44
C GLY A 151 -3.37 -10.54 3.73
N ALA A 152 -2.48 -11.12 2.93
CA ALA A 152 -1.98 -12.48 3.14
C ALA A 152 -1.19 -12.61 4.45
N GLU A 153 -0.32 -11.63 4.76
CA GLU A 153 0.41 -11.60 6.02
C GLU A 153 -0.54 -11.46 7.23
N LEU A 154 -1.58 -10.64 7.12
CA LEU A 154 -2.57 -10.44 8.18
C LEU A 154 -3.42 -11.70 8.43
N ARG A 155 -3.82 -12.39 7.35
CA ARG A 155 -4.52 -13.69 7.47
C ARG A 155 -3.62 -14.74 8.12
N ALA A 156 -2.35 -14.84 7.72
CA ALA A 156 -1.42 -15.78 8.33
C ALA A 156 -1.19 -15.50 9.82
N ALA A 157 -1.14 -14.24 10.24
CA ALA A 157 -1.04 -13.86 11.65
C ALA A 157 -2.30 -14.27 12.46
N HIS A 158 -3.49 -14.17 11.85
CA HIS A 158 -4.73 -14.66 12.44
C HIS A 158 -4.71 -16.18 12.61
N GLU A 159 -4.38 -16.92 11.56
CA GLU A 159 -4.29 -18.39 11.59
C GLU A 159 -3.32 -18.88 12.68
N GLN A 160 -2.17 -18.22 12.86
CA GLN A 160 -1.21 -18.53 13.92
C GLN A 160 -1.80 -18.30 15.32
N THR A 161 -2.58 -17.23 15.48
CA THR A 161 -3.25 -16.91 16.75
C THR A 161 -4.32 -17.94 17.10
N GLU A 162 -5.15 -18.34 16.13
CA GLU A 162 -6.17 -19.36 16.35
C GLU A 162 -5.55 -20.74 16.59
N ALA A 163 -4.49 -21.11 15.86
CA ALA A 163 -3.76 -22.37 16.09
C ALA A 163 -3.11 -22.44 17.48
N ALA A 164 -2.67 -21.30 18.03
CA ALA A 164 -2.13 -21.23 19.39
C ALA A 164 -3.21 -21.44 20.46
N LYS A 165 -4.44 -20.94 20.23
CA LYS A 165 -5.58 -21.16 21.14
C LYS A 165 -6.01 -22.62 21.21
N HIS A 166 -5.94 -23.35 20.10
CA HIS A 166 -6.33 -24.77 20.04
C HIS A 166 -5.29 -25.74 20.62
N LYS A 167 -4.07 -25.27 20.93
CA LYS A 167 -2.99 -26.06 21.53
C LYS A 167 -2.82 -25.83 23.04
N ALA A 168 -3.53 -24.85 23.60
CA ALA A 168 -3.55 -24.53 25.02
C ALA A 168 -4.78 -25.14 25.69
#